data_AF-A0A8H7H8N2-F1
#
_entry.id   AF-A0A8H7H8N2-F1
#
_cell.length_a   1.000
_cell.length_b   1.000
_cell.length_c   1.000
_cell.angle_alpha   90.00
_cell.angle_beta   90.00
_cell.angle_gamma   90.00
#
_symmetry.space_group_name_H-M   'P 1'
#
loop_
_entity.id
_entity.type
_entity.pdbx_description
1 polymer ?
#
loop_
_entity_poly.entity_id
_entity_poly.type
_entity_poly.pdbx_seq_one_letter_code
_entity_poly.pdbx_strand_id
1 'polypeptide(L)'
;MIQNTKPRDFLTSTPYITICRDDRGVSDVSNTFKIIYASVIDGPFSFDAPILISALRISSVYGFNNLRAFAIQHLEKMSLVPIQRIQLAREFGLSSWKGPAYKELSDREKAITEEEARVLGFAAFTKMAREREEAMLKRGKVLGEQEHKGKLKKEQEKAKKEAEGKAKKAAEEKQRKKLELAGGQ
;
A
#
# COMPACT_ATOMS: atom_id res chain seq x y z
N MET A 1 43.10 1.54 -30.27
CA MET A 1 44.02 1.12 -29.18
C MET A 1 43.53 -0.21 -28.64
N ILE A 2 44.18 -1.30 -29.05
CA ILE A 2 43.86 -2.66 -28.63
C ILE A 2 44.84 -2.98 -27.50
N GLN A 3 44.36 -3.07 -26.26
CA GLN A 3 45.22 -3.52 -25.17
C GLN A 3 45.22 -5.04 -25.10
N ASN A 4 46.41 -5.57 -25.38
CA ASN A 4 46.78 -6.97 -25.40
C ASN A 4 46.89 -7.49 -23.95
N THR A 5 45.90 -8.25 -23.47
CA THR A 5 46.00 -8.97 -22.20
C THR A 5 46.61 -10.34 -22.45
N LYS A 6 47.80 -10.55 -21.87
CA LYS A 6 48.65 -11.76 -21.92
C LYS A 6 47.87 -13.08 -21.84
N PRO A 7 48.34 -14.15 -22.51
CA PRO A 7 47.78 -15.49 -22.33
C PRO A 7 48.14 -15.97 -20.91
N ARG A 8 47.13 -16.30 -20.12
CA ARG A 8 47.27 -16.78 -18.74
C ARG A 8 47.46 -18.30 -18.78
N ASP A 9 48.50 -18.79 -18.12
CA ASP A 9 49.03 -20.15 -18.20
C ASP A 9 47.98 -21.25 -17.94
N PHE A 10 47.88 -22.19 -18.88
CA PHE A 10 46.94 -23.32 -18.88
C PHE A 10 47.55 -24.58 -18.25
N LEU A 11 47.91 -24.58 -16.97
CA LEU A 11 48.38 -25.80 -16.31
C LEU A 11 47.79 -25.86 -14.89
N THR A 12 46.80 -26.74 -14.70
CA THR A 12 45.90 -26.98 -13.52
C THR A 12 44.52 -26.31 -13.54
N SER A 13 43.98 -25.97 -14.72
CA SER A 13 42.65 -25.35 -14.79
C SER A 13 41.54 -26.32 -14.42
N THR A 14 41.03 -26.24 -13.20
CA THR A 14 39.67 -26.68 -12.91
C THR A 14 38.73 -26.06 -13.95
N PRO A 15 37.81 -26.82 -14.55
CA PRO A 15 36.86 -26.25 -15.50
C PRO A 15 36.00 -25.22 -14.76
N TYR A 16 36.03 -23.97 -15.22
CA TYR A 16 35.21 -22.89 -14.68
C TYR A 16 34.30 -22.34 -15.78
N ILE A 17 33.06 -22.02 -15.40
CA ILE A 17 32.12 -21.31 -16.26
C ILE A 17 32.12 -19.86 -15.79
N THR A 18 32.41 -18.93 -16.71
CA THR A 18 32.34 -17.49 -16.41
C THR A 18 31.00 -16.95 -16.90
N ILE A 19 30.19 -16.44 -15.97
CA ILE A 19 28.94 -15.77 -16.28
C ILE A 19 29.16 -14.26 -16.08
N CYS A 20 29.17 -13.49 -17.17
CA CYS A 20 29.35 -12.04 -17.11
C CYS A 20 28.04 -11.36 -16.69
N ARG A 21 28.03 -10.70 -15.52
CA ARG A 21 26.93 -9.89 -15.02
C ARG A 21 27.44 -8.65 -14.31
N ASP A 22 26.52 -7.72 -14.04
CA ASP A 22 26.73 -6.58 -13.14
C ASP A 22 27.11 -7.03 -11.72
N ASP A 23 27.56 -6.09 -10.91
CA ASP A 23 27.95 -6.29 -9.50
C ASP A 23 26.89 -7.05 -8.68
N ARG A 24 25.61 -6.82 -8.97
CA ARG A 24 24.48 -7.51 -8.34
C ARG A 24 24.22 -8.93 -8.86
N GLY A 25 24.75 -9.25 -10.04
CA GLY A 25 24.49 -10.52 -10.72
C GLY A 25 25.05 -11.75 -10.01
N VAL A 26 26.13 -11.61 -9.23
CA VAL A 26 26.68 -12.73 -8.45
C VAL A 26 25.68 -13.20 -7.39
N SER A 27 25.08 -12.27 -6.65
CA SER A 27 24.04 -12.57 -5.67
C SER A 27 22.78 -13.12 -6.33
N ASP A 28 22.38 -12.56 -7.48
CA ASP A 28 21.20 -13.02 -8.21
C ASP A 28 21.37 -14.49 -8.66
N VAL A 29 22.54 -14.83 -9.22
CA VAL A 29 22.89 -16.19 -9.63
C VAL A 29 22.91 -17.12 -8.41
N SER A 30 23.64 -16.77 -7.36
CA SER A 30 23.74 -17.59 -6.14
C SER A 30 22.36 -17.89 -5.52
N ASN A 31 21.50 -16.89 -5.42
CA ASN A 31 20.13 -17.08 -4.92
C ASN A 31 19.28 -17.93 -5.85
N THR A 32 19.41 -17.75 -7.16
CA THR A 32 18.68 -18.56 -8.14
C THR A 32 19.09 -20.03 -8.05
N PHE A 33 20.38 -20.31 -7.85
CA PHE A 33 20.89 -21.67 -7.67
C PHE A 33 20.27 -22.36 -6.45
N LYS A 34 19.97 -21.64 -5.35
CA LYS A 34 19.26 -22.23 -4.20
C LYS A 34 17.91 -22.81 -4.61
N ILE A 35 17.17 -22.13 -5.49
CA ILE A 35 15.88 -22.62 -5.99
C ILE A 35 16.07 -23.83 -6.91
N ILE A 36 17.02 -23.74 -7.84
CA ILE A 36 17.29 -24.82 -8.80
C ILE A 36 17.74 -26.08 -8.06
N TYR A 37 18.64 -25.98 -7.08
CA TYR A 37 19.07 -27.13 -6.30
C TYR A 37 17.97 -27.70 -5.41
N ALA A 38 17.16 -26.84 -4.80
CA ALA A 38 16.01 -27.29 -4.02
C ALA A 38 15.01 -28.10 -4.88
N SER A 39 14.84 -27.77 -6.16
CA SER A 39 13.96 -28.54 -7.07
C SER A 39 14.41 -29.97 -7.35
N VAL A 40 15.66 -30.31 -7.01
CA VAL A 40 16.24 -31.67 -7.20
C VAL A 40 15.99 -32.57 -6.00
N ILE A 41 15.65 -32.01 -4.83
CA ILE A 41 15.51 -32.76 -3.57
C ILE A 41 14.04 -32.68 -3.15
N ASP A 42 13.44 -33.78 -2.68
CA ASP A 42 12.06 -33.74 -2.17
C ASP A 42 11.99 -33.02 -0.81
N GLY A 43 11.16 -31.98 -0.71
CA GLY A 43 10.93 -31.28 0.55
C GLY A 43 10.02 -30.05 0.40
N PRO A 44 9.47 -29.54 1.52
CA PRO A 44 8.81 -28.24 1.51
C PRO A 44 9.86 -27.14 1.46
N PHE A 45 9.91 -26.39 0.35
CA PHE A 45 10.77 -25.21 0.23
C PHE A 45 9.93 -23.94 0.21
N SER A 46 10.31 -23.00 1.05
CA SER A 46 9.89 -21.61 0.97
C SER A 46 11.11 -20.75 0.69
N PHE A 47 10.90 -19.68 -0.08
CA PHE A 47 11.95 -18.74 -0.44
C PHE A 47 11.52 -17.33 -0.08
N ASP A 48 12.45 -16.56 0.47
CA ASP A 48 12.21 -15.16 0.77
C ASP A 48 12.13 -14.32 -0.50
N ALA A 49 11.52 -13.14 -0.38
CA ALA A 49 11.33 -12.22 -1.50
C ALA A 49 12.66 -11.88 -2.24
N PRO A 50 13.80 -11.62 -1.57
CA PRO A 50 15.05 -11.36 -2.28
C PRO A 50 15.53 -12.53 -3.16
N ILE A 51 15.32 -13.77 -2.71
CA ILE A 51 15.69 -14.98 -3.46
C ILE A 51 14.78 -15.14 -4.68
N LEU A 52 13.47 -14.94 -4.51
CA LEU A 52 12.50 -15.01 -5.60
C LEU A 52 12.71 -13.87 -6.62
N ILE A 53 13.05 -12.66 -6.19
CA ILE A 53 13.39 -11.54 -7.08
C ILE A 53 14.65 -11.86 -7.87
N SER A 54 15.68 -12.42 -7.21
CA SER A 54 16.91 -12.88 -7.87
C SER A 54 16.60 -13.90 -8.97
N ALA A 55 15.79 -14.91 -8.65
CA ALA A 55 15.35 -15.92 -9.59
C ALA A 55 14.51 -15.33 -10.73
N LEU A 56 13.64 -14.36 -10.44
CA LEU A 56 12.89 -13.63 -11.45
C LEU A 56 13.83 -12.88 -12.40
N ARG A 57 14.88 -12.22 -11.91
CA ARG A 57 15.89 -11.55 -12.75
C ARG A 57 16.60 -12.53 -13.67
N ILE A 58 17.18 -13.59 -13.10
CA ILE A 58 17.94 -14.58 -13.88
C ILE A 58 17.03 -15.25 -14.91
N SER A 59 15.85 -15.74 -14.49
CA SER A 59 14.91 -16.38 -15.41
C SER A 59 14.44 -15.46 -16.55
N SER A 60 14.27 -14.16 -16.29
CA SER A 60 13.89 -13.18 -17.31
C SER A 60 14.99 -12.93 -18.33
N VAL A 61 16.25 -12.86 -17.87
CA VAL A 61 17.39 -12.61 -18.77
C VAL A 61 17.71 -13.83 -19.63
N TYR A 62 17.67 -15.03 -19.04
CA TYR A 62 18.05 -16.26 -19.74
C TYR A 62 16.86 -17.01 -20.37
N GLY A 63 15.65 -16.44 -20.32
CA GLY A 63 14.46 -17.04 -20.95
C GLY A 63 13.94 -18.32 -20.27
N PHE A 64 14.21 -18.51 -18.98
CA PHE A 64 13.75 -19.68 -18.24
C PHE A 64 12.29 -19.49 -17.76
N ASN A 65 11.34 -19.70 -18.67
CA ASN A 65 9.92 -19.39 -18.45
C ASN A 65 9.29 -20.08 -17.22
N ASN A 66 9.62 -21.35 -16.96
CA ASN A 66 9.06 -22.08 -15.82
C ASN A 66 9.50 -21.46 -14.48
N LEU A 67 10.79 -21.13 -14.36
CA LEU A 67 11.32 -20.48 -13.17
C LEU A 67 10.77 -19.06 -13.01
N ARG A 68 10.58 -18.34 -14.12
CA ARG A 68 9.94 -17.01 -14.12
C ARG A 68 8.51 -17.09 -13.60
N ALA A 69 7.71 -18.03 -14.11
CA ALA A 69 6.34 -18.23 -13.67
C ALA A 69 6.29 -18.63 -12.18
N PHE A 70 7.16 -19.54 -11.74
CA PHE A 70 7.31 -19.95 -10.35
C PHE A 70 7.57 -18.74 -9.43
N ALA A 71 8.55 -17.90 -9.78
CA ALA A 71 8.92 -16.73 -8.99
C ALA A 71 7.78 -15.71 -8.91
N ILE A 72 7.10 -15.44 -10.03
CA ILE A 72 5.94 -14.54 -10.08
C ILE A 72 4.83 -15.05 -9.16
N GLN A 73 4.44 -16.32 -9.31
CA GLN A 73 3.37 -16.91 -8.50
C GLN A 73 3.65 -16.89 -7.00
N HIS A 74 4.91 -17.07 -6.60
CA HIS A 74 5.28 -17.00 -5.19
C HIS A 74 5.29 -15.57 -4.69
N LEU A 75 5.83 -14.62 -5.47
CA LEU A 75 5.85 -13.20 -5.11
C LEU A 75 4.43 -12.60 -5.05
N GLU A 76 3.48 -13.05 -5.88
CA GLU A 76 2.07 -12.61 -5.81
C GLU A 76 1.38 -13.00 -4.49
N LYS A 77 1.77 -14.14 -3.91
CA LYS A 77 1.26 -14.61 -2.62
C LYS A 77 1.90 -13.89 -1.44
N MET A 78 3.02 -13.17 -1.66
CA MET A 78 3.70 -12.43 -0.61
C MET A 78 3.08 -11.04 -0.42
N SER A 79 3.07 -10.56 0.82
CA SER A 79 2.62 -9.21 1.20
C SER A 79 3.68 -8.14 0.87
N LEU A 80 4.00 -7.98 -0.42
CA LEU A 80 4.96 -6.98 -0.88
C LEU A 80 4.40 -5.56 -0.76
N VAL A 81 5.25 -4.65 -0.29
CA VAL A 81 4.91 -3.22 -0.21
C VAL A 81 4.53 -2.71 -1.60
N PRO A 82 3.49 -1.86 -1.76
CA PRO A 82 3.05 -1.38 -3.07
C PRO A 82 4.17 -0.82 -3.96
N ILE A 83 5.10 -0.08 -3.37
CA ILE A 83 6.22 0.53 -4.09
C ILE A 83 7.15 -0.54 -4.67
N GLN A 84 7.44 -1.60 -3.91
CA GLN A 84 8.21 -2.74 -4.41
C GLN A 84 7.48 -3.44 -5.54
N ARG A 85 6.16 -3.64 -5.44
CA ARG A 85 5.36 -4.20 -6.54
C ARG A 85 5.44 -3.35 -7.80
N ILE A 86 5.40 -2.02 -7.69
CA ILE A 86 5.55 -1.11 -8.82
C ILE A 86 6.95 -1.21 -9.45
N GLN A 87 8.01 -1.33 -8.65
CA GLN A 87 9.37 -1.53 -9.14
C GLN A 87 9.49 -2.82 -9.94
N LEU A 88 9.09 -3.94 -9.35
CA LEU A 88 9.13 -5.26 -9.99
C LEU A 88 8.27 -5.28 -11.26
N ALA A 89 7.10 -4.65 -11.22
CA ALA A 89 6.23 -4.54 -12.37
C ALA A 89 6.81 -3.74 -13.54
N ARG A 90 7.67 -2.74 -13.24
CA ARG A 90 8.40 -2.00 -14.27
C ARG A 90 9.59 -2.77 -14.78
N GLU A 91 10.37 -3.35 -13.87
CA GLU A 91 11.57 -4.13 -14.18
C GLU A 91 11.26 -5.35 -15.06
N PHE A 92 10.16 -6.06 -14.77
CA PHE A 92 9.82 -7.32 -15.43
C PHE A 92 8.59 -7.25 -16.34
N GLY A 93 8.02 -6.06 -16.56
CA GLY A 93 6.85 -5.88 -17.42
C GLY A 93 5.54 -6.49 -16.89
N LEU A 94 5.37 -6.60 -15.56
CA LEU A 94 4.16 -7.17 -14.94
C LEU A 94 3.05 -6.13 -14.84
N SER A 95 2.36 -5.85 -15.95
CA SER A 95 1.33 -4.80 -16.03
C SER A 95 0.18 -4.98 -15.03
N SER A 96 -0.22 -6.23 -14.76
CA SER A 96 -1.29 -6.59 -13.82
C SER A 96 -1.01 -6.14 -12.38
N TRP A 97 0.25 -6.01 -11.99
CA TRP A 97 0.64 -5.63 -10.63
C TRP A 97 0.56 -4.12 -10.37
N LYS A 98 0.68 -3.30 -11.43
CA LYS A 98 0.73 -1.84 -11.31
C LYS A 98 -0.58 -1.28 -10.77
N GLY A 99 -1.71 -1.68 -11.37
CA GLY A 99 -3.04 -1.14 -11.02
C GLY A 99 -3.38 -1.30 -9.53
N PRO A 100 -3.35 -2.52 -8.98
CA PRO A 100 -3.61 -2.76 -7.56
C PRO A 100 -2.64 -2.00 -6.64
N ALA A 101 -1.35 -1.96 -6.99
CA ALA A 101 -0.36 -1.26 -6.17
C ALA A 101 -0.55 0.26 -6.16
N TYR A 102 -0.92 0.86 -7.30
CA TYR A 102 -1.26 2.29 -7.37
C TYR A 102 -2.50 2.61 -6.53
N LYS A 103 -3.54 1.77 -6.61
CA LYS A 103 -4.76 1.93 -5.83
C LYS A 103 -4.47 1.86 -4.33
N GLU A 104 -3.70 0.87 -3.90
CA GLU A 104 -3.33 0.70 -2.50
C GLU A 104 -2.51 1.89 -1.96
N LEU A 105 -1.61 2.45 -2.76
CA LEU A 105 -0.88 3.68 -2.40
C LEU A 105 -1.79 4.90 -2.32
N SER A 106 -2.79 5.01 -3.20
CA SER A 106 -3.74 6.11 -3.15
C SER A 106 -4.65 6.02 -1.92
N ASP A 107 -5.08 4.83 -1.54
CA ASP A 107 -6.03 4.59 -0.45
C ASP A 107 -5.39 4.67 0.95
N ARG A 108 -4.07 4.46 1.05
CA ARG A 108 -3.31 4.51 2.32
C ARG A 108 -3.42 5.87 3.01
N GLU A 109 -3.56 5.92 4.33
CA GLU A 109 -3.59 7.20 5.05
C GLU A 109 -2.21 7.89 5.07
N LYS A 110 -1.14 7.12 5.31
CA LYS A 110 0.25 7.59 5.33
C LYS A 110 0.64 8.27 4.01
N ALA A 111 1.19 9.47 4.12
CA ALA A 111 1.72 10.26 3.01
C ALA A 111 2.81 9.49 2.22
N ILE A 112 2.98 9.86 0.95
CA ILE A 112 4.02 9.32 0.07
C ILE A 112 5.36 9.92 0.52
N THR A 113 6.36 9.09 0.81
CA THR A 113 7.69 9.59 1.18
C THR A 113 8.50 10.00 -0.04
N GLU A 114 9.60 10.72 0.17
CA GLU A 114 10.47 11.16 -0.94
C GLU A 114 11.05 9.96 -1.71
N GLU A 115 11.45 8.90 -1.00
CA GLU A 115 11.98 7.67 -1.59
C GLU A 115 10.93 6.98 -2.46
N GLU A 116 9.69 6.91 -1.96
CA GLU A 116 8.56 6.36 -2.71
C GLU A 116 8.27 7.22 -3.96
N ALA A 117 8.31 8.55 -3.83
CA ALA A 117 8.11 9.48 -4.95
C ALA A 117 9.18 9.33 -6.04
N ARG A 118 10.46 9.16 -5.65
CA ARG A 118 11.57 8.90 -6.59
C ARG A 118 11.32 7.62 -7.39
N VAL A 119 10.82 6.57 -6.73
CA VAL A 119 10.50 5.31 -7.39
C VAL A 119 9.28 5.44 -8.30
N LEU A 120 8.23 6.14 -7.89
CA LEU A 120 7.03 6.37 -8.70
C LEU A 120 7.35 7.19 -9.96
N GLY A 121 8.31 8.11 -9.87
CA GLY A 121 8.59 9.08 -10.91
C GLY A 121 7.55 10.20 -10.92
N PHE A 122 7.96 11.34 -11.48
CA PHE A 122 7.23 12.61 -11.34
C PHE A 122 5.78 12.53 -11.81
N ALA A 123 5.53 12.02 -13.02
CA ALA A 123 4.18 11.98 -13.60
C ALA A 123 3.19 11.15 -12.76
N ALA A 124 3.61 9.97 -12.31
CA ALA A 124 2.76 9.10 -11.50
C ALA A 124 2.54 9.68 -10.10
N PHE A 125 3.58 10.28 -9.52
CA PHE A 125 3.50 10.96 -8.24
C PHE A 125 2.51 12.15 -8.29
N THR A 126 2.62 13.03 -9.28
CA THR A 126 1.71 14.19 -9.42
C THR A 126 0.26 13.76 -9.58
N LYS A 127 0.00 12.72 -10.39
CA LYS A 127 -1.34 12.18 -10.55
C LYS A 127 -1.91 11.67 -9.22
N MET A 128 -1.14 10.86 -8.50
CA MET A 128 -1.55 10.30 -7.22
C MET A 128 -1.72 11.39 -6.14
N ALA A 129 -0.84 12.38 -6.11
CA ALA A 129 -0.94 13.51 -5.18
C ALA A 129 -2.26 14.27 -5.39
N ARG A 130 -2.64 14.56 -6.65
CA ARG A 130 -3.90 15.21 -6.99
C ARG A 130 -5.11 14.37 -6.56
N GLU A 131 -5.10 13.07 -6.86
CA GLU A 131 -6.19 12.15 -6.47
C GLU A 131 -6.37 12.10 -4.95
N ARG A 132 -5.26 12.07 -4.19
CA ARG A 132 -5.28 12.09 -2.72
C ARG A 132 -5.77 13.41 -2.16
N GLU A 133 -5.31 14.54 -2.70
CA GLU A 133 -5.74 15.87 -2.28
C GLU A 133 -7.24 16.06 -2.49
N GLU A 134 -7.76 15.67 -3.65
CA GLU A 134 -9.19 15.74 -3.95
C GLU A 134 -10.01 14.85 -2.99
N ALA A 135 -9.53 13.64 -2.71
CA ALA A 135 -10.16 12.74 -1.75
C ALA A 135 -10.16 13.32 -0.32
N MET A 136 -9.07 13.94 0.11
CA MET A 136 -8.96 14.60 1.41
C MET A 136 -9.91 15.80 1.52
N LEU A 137 -10.00 16.64 0.49
CA LEU A 137 -10.92 17.78 0.46
C LEU A 137 -12.38 17.32 0.54
N LYS A 138 -12.76 16.27 -0.19
CA LYS A 138 -14.11 15.68 -0.11
C LYS A 138 -14.41 15.15 1.29
N ARG A 139 -13.48 14.43 1.91
CA ARG A 139 -13.64 13.93 3.29
C ARG A 139 -13.77 15.07 4.30
N GLY A 140 -12.96 16.12 4.19
CA GLY A 140 -13.04 17.29 5.05
C GLY A 140 -14.39 18.01 4.98
N LYS A 141 -14.94 18.19 3.78
CA LYS A 141 -16.29 18.79 3.59
C LYS A 141 -17.38 17.97 4.26
N VAL A 142 -17.37 16.65 4.04
CA VAL A 142 -18.36 15.73 4.63
C VAL A 142 -18.29 15.76 6.16
N LEU A 143 -17.09 15.74 6.73
CA LEU A 143 -16.90 15.83 8.18
C LEU A 143 -17.42 17.17 8.73
N GLY A 144 -17.11 18.29 8.09
CA GLY A 144 -17.61 19.61 8.48
C GLY A 144 -19.14 19.71 8.44
N GLU A 145 -19.78 19.17 7.40
CA GLU A 145 -21.25 19.12 7.30
C GLU A 145 -21.88 18.25 8.39
N GLN A 146 -21.27 17.10 8.70
CA GLN A 146 -21.73 16.21 9.77
C GLN A 146 -21.61 16.87 11.15
N GLU A 147 -20.49 17.55 11.41
CA GLU A 147 -20.28 18.31 12.65
C GLU A 147 -21.31 19.43 12.79
N HIS A 148 -21.56 20.20 11.73
CA HIS A 148 -22.53 21.29 11.75
C HIS A 148 -23.96 20.76 11.99
N LYS A 149 -24.38 19.71 11.27
CA LYS A 149 -25.66 19.03 11.50
C LYS A 149 -25.76 18.48 12.92
N GLY A 150 -24.68 17.94 13.47
CA GLY A 150 -24.61 17.45 14.84
C GLY A 150 -24.80 18.55 15.89
N LYS A 151 -24.16 19.71 15.69
CA LYS A 151 -24.32 20.89 16.55
C LYS A 151 -25.76 21.42 16.51
N LEU A 152 -26.33 21.59 15.32
CA LEU A 152 -27.71 22.02 15.14
C LEU A 152 -28.71 21.08 15.83
N LYS A 153 -28.53 19.76 15.69
CA LYS A 153 -29.39 18.76 16.37
C LYS A 153 -29.31 18.89 17.89
N LYS A 154 -28.11 19.03 18.45
CA LYS A 154 -27.92 19.21 19.90
C LYS A 154 -28.58 20.51 20.41
N GLU A 155 -28.47 21.58 19.64
CA GLU A 155 -29.07 22.87 19.98
C GLU A 155 -30.61 22.83 19.93
N GLN A 156 -31.18 22.22 18.88
CA GLN A 156 -32.62 21.96 18.78
C GLN A 156 -33.15 21.09 19.92
N GLU A 157 -32.41 20.03 20.30
CA GLU A 157 -32.80 19.17 21.41
C GLU A 157 -32.76 19.91 22.75
N LYS A 158 -31.75 20.76 22.97
CA LYS A 158 -31.66 21.62 24.16
C LYS A 158 -32.81 22.62 24.21
N ALA A 159 -33.11 23.29 23.09
CA ALA A 159 -34.23 24.24 23.00
C ALA A 159 -35.59 23.57 23.24
N LYS A 160 -35.79 22.36 22.70
CA LYS A 160 -37.01 21.57 22.95
C LYS A 160 -37.17 21.21 24.43
N LYS A 161 -36.10 20.75 25.09
CA LYS A 161 -36.11 20.43 26.53
C LYS A 161 -36.40 21.66 27.39
N GLU A 162 -35.82 22.82 27.06
CA GLU A 162 -36.15 24.07 27.75
C GLU A 162 -37.60 24.50 27.55
N ALA A 163 -38.15 24.39 26.33
CA ALA A 163 -39.54 24.75 26.04
C ALA A 163 -40.53 23.84 26.79
N GLU A 164 -40.30 22.53 26.80
CA GLU A 164 -41.10 21.57 27.58
C GLU A 164 -41.01 21.86 29.09
N GLY A 165 -39.82 22.20 29.59
CA GLY A 165 -39.64 22.59 30.99
C GLY A 165 -40.40 23.88 31.35
N LYS A 166 -40.35 24.90 30.49
CA LYS A 166 -41.11 26.15 30.67
C LYS A 166 -42.62 25.93 30.59
N ALA A 167 -43.09 25.09 29.65
CA ALA A 167 -44.50 24.76 29.50
C ALA A 167 -45.06 24.00 30.73
N LYS A 168 -44.30 23.05 31.29
CA LYS A 168 -44.67 22.33 32.52
C LYS A 168 -44.79 23.29 33.72
N LYS A 169 -43.82 24.18 33.92
CA LYS A 169 -43.86 25.18 35.01
C LYS A 169 -45.05 26.14 34.87
N ALA A 170 -45.32 26.63 33.66
CA ALA A 170 -46.46 27.51 33.42
C ALA A 170 -47.82 26.81 33.60
N ALA A 171 -47.90 25.51 33.31
CA ALA A 171 -49.10 24.70 33.55
C ALA A 171 -49.35 24.50 35.06
N GLU A 172 -48.31 24.16 35.83
CA GLU A 172 -48.40 24.05 37.30
C GLU A 172 -48.79 25.37 37.96
N GLU A 173 -48.23 26.49 37.51
CA GLU A 173 -48.57 27.81 38.04
C GLU A 173 -50.02 28.20 37.73
N LYS A 174 -50.50 27.92 36.50
CA LYS A 174 -51.91 28.10 36.14
C LYS A 174 -52.84 27.20 36.95
N GLN A 175 -52.43 25.97 37.25
CA GLN A 175 -53.18 25.05 38.10
C GLN A 175 -53.27 25.55 39.54
N ARG A 176 -52.16 26.03 40.12
CA ARG A 176 -52.15 26.65 41.46
C ARG A 176 -53.08 27.86 41.54
N LYS A 177 -52.99 28.80 40.59
CA LYS A 177 -53.85 29.99 40.57
C LYS A 177 -55.34 29.64 40.43
N LYS A 178 -55.68 28.60 39.66
CA LYS A 178 -57.06 28.10 39.56
C LYS A 178 -57.57 27.49 40.86
N LEU A 179 -56.72 26.80 41.62
CA LEU A 179 -57.08 26.21 42.91
C LEU A 179 -57.27 27.29 44.00
N GLU A 180 -56.46 28.36 44.00
CA GLU A 180 -56.65 29.51 44.90
C GLU A 180 -57.94 30.29 44.61
N LEU A 181 -58.30 30.50 43.34
CA LEU A 181 -59.55 31.19 42.96
C LEU A 181 -60.83 30.38 43.26
N ALA A 182 -60.72 29.06 43.46
CA ALA A 182 -61.85 28.20 43.81
C ALA A 182 -62.05 28.03 45.33
N GLY A 183 -61.07 28.42 46.15
CA GLY A 183 -61.13 28.30 47.62
C GLY A 183 -61.59 29.57 48.35
N GLY A 184 -61.91 30.64 47.62
CA GLY A 184 -62.40 31.91 48.16
C GLY A 184 -63.89 32.11 47.90
N GLN A 185 -64.74 31.29 48.53
CA GLN A 185 -66.17 31.57 48.75
C GLN A 185 -66.56 31.09 50.15
#